data_AF-A0A350H2Q9-F1
#
_entry.id   AF-A0A350H2Q9-F1
#
_cell.length_a   1.000
_cell.length_b   1.000
_cell.length_c   1.000
_cell.angle_alpha   90.00
_cell.angle_beta   90.00
_cell.angle_gamma   90.00
#
_symmetry.space_group_name_H-M   'P 1'
#
loop_
_entity.id
_entity.type
_entity.pdbx_description
1 polymer ?
#
loop_
_entity_poly.entity_id
_entity_poly.type
_entity_poly.pdbx_seq_one_letter_code
_entity_poly.pdbx_strand_id
1 'polypeptide(L)'
;MKKKLAILGLCIGLLSLLSACTLRSNKKISEEKIEARREMFEEYLKQKYPDKSFTVKVWQEYTKKTGAAGLPDYEGYVYRHVVIDSEGKCFMVFPGDNGKCTDDYQKVLDGWVHYNEKGQHVVYDEESNIVDEYY
;
A
#
# COMPACT_ATOMS: atom_id res chain seq x y z
N MET A 1 25.71 -7.45 43.16
CA MET A 1 25.03 -6.31 42.50
C MET A 1 25.69 -5.89 41.19
N LYS A 2 27.01 -5.69 41.12
CA LYS A 2 27.73 -5.26 39.89
C LYS A 2 27.45 -6.11 38.63
N LYS A 3 27.36 -7.45 38.76
CA LYS A 3 27.08 -8.37 37.64
C LYS A 3 25.67 -8.21 37.04
N LYS A 4 24.66 -7.87 37.86
CA LYS A 4 23.27 -7.69 37.39
C LYS A 4 23.10 -6.38 36.60
N LEU A 5 23.83 -5.32 37.00
CA LEU A 5 23.87 -4.04 36.29
C LEU A 5 24.56 -4.16 34.93
N ALA A 6 25.63 -4.97 34.83
CA ALA A 6 26.31 -5.24 33.57
C ALA A 6 25.42 -5.99 32.56
N ILE A 7 24.67 -6.99 33.03
CA ILE A 7 23.72 -7.74 32.18
C ILE A 7 22.57 -6.84 31.73
N LEU A 8 22.02 -6.00 32.61
CA LEU A 8 20.95 -5.06 32.26
C LEU A 8 21.44 -4.04 31.20
N GLY A 9 22.65 -3.51 31.35
CA GLY A 9 23.26 -2.63 30.35
C GLY A 9 23.50 -3.32 29.00
N LEU A 10 23.93 -4.58 29.02
CA LEU A 10 24.11 -5.39 27.81
C LEU A 10 22.76 -5.65 27.10
N CYS A 11 21.71 -5.95 27.86
CA CYS A 11 20.35 -6.13 27.33
C CYS A 11 19.79 -4.84 26.73
N ILE A 12 19.99 -3.69 27.36
CA ILE A 12 19.56 -2.38 26.83
C ILE A 12 20.33 -2.04 25.54
N GLY A 13 21.65 -2.28 25.52
CA GLY A 13 22.47 -2.10 24.32
C GLY A 13 22.05 -3.00 23.16
N LEU A 14 21.77 -4.28 23.43
CA LEU A 14 21.24 -5.23 22.43
C LEU A 14 19.83 -4.85 21.96
N LEU A 15 18.96 -4.37 22.86
CA LEU A 15 17.62 -3.86 22.51
C LEU A 15 17.69 -2.64 21.60
N SER A 16 18.66 -1.73 21.82
CA SER A 16 18.86 -0.56 20.96
C SER A 16 19.41 -0.88 19.57
N LEU A 17 20.07 -2.04 19.40
CA LEU A 17 20.52 -2.54 18.09
C LEU A 17 19.42 -3.28 17.32
N LEU A 18 18.39 -3.78 18.00
CA LEU A 18 17.23 -4.45 17.39
C LEU A 18 16.16 -3.46 16.91
N SER A 19 16.17 -2.23 17.43
CA SER A 19 15.28 -1.16 17.01
C SER A 19 15.84 -0.40 15.81
N ALA A 20 15.15 -0.51 14.68
CA ALA A 20 15.32 0.27 13.45
C ALA A 20 16.42 -0.18 12.46
N CYS A 21 16.33 -1.42 11.97
CA CYS A 21 16.79 -1.67 10.61
C CYS A 21 15.81 -1.01 9.64
N THR A 22 16.08 0.21 9.19
CA THR A 22 15.34 0.81 8.07
C THR A 22 15.86 0.23 6.76
N LEU A 23 15.00 -0.42 5.97
CA LEU A 23 15.31 -0.80 4.59
C LEU A 23 15.27 0.45 3.72
N ARG A 24 16.43 0.88 3.20
CA ARG A 24 16.57 2.04 2.32
C ARG A 24 16.84 1.63 0.89
N SER A 25 16.07 2.18 -0.05
CA SER A 25 16.33 2.03 -1.48
C SER A 25 15.94 3.29 -2.26
N ASN A 26 16.94 3.98 -2.79
CA ASN A 26 16.73 5.10 -3.71
C ASN A 26 16.57 4.64 -5.17
N LYS A 27 16.54 3.32 -5.42
CA LYS A 27 16.38 2.78 -6.76
C LYS A 27 14.94 3.01 -7.22
N LYS A 28 14.77 3.85 -8.23
CA LYS A 28 13.50 4.03 -8.93
C LYS A 28 13.04 2.71 -9.55
N ILE A 29 11.73 2.52 -9.57
CA ILE A 29 11.08 1.46 -10.34
C ILE A 29 11.18 1.88 -11.81
N SER A 30 11.51 0.95 -12.70
CA SER A 30 11.57 1.23 -14.14
C SER A 30 10.17 1.43 -14.72
N GLU A 31 10.07 2.29 -15.74
CA GLU A 31 8.79 2.51 -16.46
C GLU A 31 8.23 1.20 -17.02
N GLU A 32 9.07 0.31 -17.55
CA GLU A 32 8.68 -1.03 -18.00
C GLU A 32 7.95 -1.83 -16.91
N LYS A 33 8.39 -1.72 -15.65
CA LYS A 33 7.74 -2.41 -14.53
C LYS A 33 6.43 -1.76 -14.09
N ILE A 34 6.35 -0.43 -14.18
CA ILE A 34 5.11 0.31 -13.93
C ILE A 34 4.07 -0.07 -14.99
N GLU A 35 4.51 -0.14 -16.24
CA GLU A 35 3.66 -0.49 -17.37
C GLU A 35 3.18 -1.94 -17.31
N ALA A 36 4.10 -2.90 -17.10
CA ALA A 36 3.72 -4.31 -16.93
C ALA A 36 2.73 -4.51 -15.76
N ARG A 37 2.87 -3.70 -14.70
CA ARG A 37 1.95 -3.71 -13.56
C ARG A 37 0.56 -3.18 -13.94
N ARG A 38 0.52 -2.12 -14.76
CA ARG A 38 -0.72 -1.54 -15.29
C ARG A 38 -1.44 -2.54 -16.19
N GLU A 39 -0.73 -3.11 -17.16
CA GLU A 39 -1.27 -4.12 -18.09
C GLU A 39 -1.86 -5.33 -17.34
N MET A 40 -1.15 -5.84 -16.32
CA MET A 40 -1.63 -6.94 -15.48
C MET A 40 -2.97 -6.63 -14.80
N PHE A 41 -3.15 -5.39 -14.33
CA PHE A 41 -4.42 -4.96 -13.72
C PHE A 41 -5.52 -4.77 -14.77
N GLU A 42 -5.20 -4.16 -15.91
CA GLU A 42 -6.15 -3.99 -17.02
C GLU A 42 -6.66 -5.35 -17.54
N GLU A 43 -5.76 -6.31 -17.71
CA GLU A 43 -6.11 -7.67 -18.14
C GLU A 43 -7.02 -8.35 -17.12
N TYR A 44 -6.66 -8.29 -15.83
CA TYR A 44 -7.49 -8.84 -14.75
C TYR A 44 -8.91 -8.27 -14.77
N LEU A 45 -9.03 -6.94 -14.86
CA LEU A 45 -10.33 -6.27 -14.84
C LEU A 45 -11.17 -6.61 -16.06
N LYS A 46 -10.55 -6.68 -17.24
CA LYS A 46 -11.22 -7.08 -18.47
C LYS A 46 -11.76 -8.51 -18.39
N GLN A 47 -11.03 -9.42 -17.77
CA GLN A 47 -11.48 -10.81 -17.58
C GLN A 47 -12.61 -10.91 -16.56
N LYS A 48 -12.51 -10.19 -15.42
CA LYS A 48 -13.47 -10.29 -14.31
C LYS A 48 -14.76 -9.51 -14.57
N TYR A 49 -14.67 -8.36 -15.24
CA TYR A 49 -15.78 -7.44 -15.47
C TYR A 49 -15.83 -7.02 -16.97
N PRO A 50 -16.14 -7.96 -17.88
CA PRO A 50 -16.02 -7.74 -19.33
C PRO A 50 -16.90 -6.62 -19.88
N ASP A 51 -18.01 -6.32 -19.20
CA ASP A 51 -18.98 -5.29 -19.61
C ASP A 51 -18.76 -3.94 -18.92
N LYS A 52 -17.64 -3.78 -18.21
CA LYS A 52 -17.28 -2.55 -17.48
C LYS A 52 -16.01 -1.94 -18.07
N SER A 53 -15.92 -0.62 -18.00
CA SER A 53 -14.72 0.12 -18.39
C SER A 53 -14.08 0.75 -17.16
N PHE A 54 -12.76 0.65 -17.09
CA PHE A 54 -11.97 1.17 -15.98
C PHE A 54 -10.78 1.95 -16.50
N THR A 55 -10.39 2.98 -15.74
CA THR A 55 -9.11 3.67 -15.90
C THR A 55 -8.15 3.16 -14.84
N VAL A 56 -7.06 2.52 -15.25
CA VAL A 56 -6.00 2.05 -14.35
C VAL A 56 -4.86 3.06 -14.34
N LYS A 57 -4.56 3.61 -13.16
CA LYS A 57 -3.40 4.48 -12.94
C LYS A 57 -2.39 3.73 -12.08
N VAL A 58 -1.15 3.58 -12.55
CA VAL A 58 -0.03 3.03 -11.78
C VAL A 58 1.13 4.00 -11.87
N TRP A 59 1.77 4.31 -10.74
CA TRP A 59 2.93 5.19 -10.68
C TRP A 59 3.88 4.76 -9.57
N GLN A 60 5.02 5.44 -9.48
CA GLN A 60 5.94 5.29 -8.35
C GLN A 60 5.96 6.56 -7.49
N GLU A 61 6.11 6.38 -6.20
CA GLU A 61 6.24 7.47 -5.24
C GLU A 61 7.38 7.16 -4.27
N TYR A 62 8.19 8.16 -3.92
CA TYR A 62 9.16 8.02 -2.85
C TYR A 62 8.45 8.18 -1.51
N THR A 63 8.54 7.17 -0.65
CA THR A 63 7.89 7.17 0.66
C THR A 63 8.85 6.83 1.77
N LYS A 64 8.51 7.29 2.98
CA LYS A 64 9.12 6.87 4.24
C LYS A 64 7.98 6.35 5.13
N LYS A 65 7.86 5.02 5.21
CA LYS A 65 6.81 4.35 6.00
C LYS A 65 7.45 3.70 7.23
N THR A 66 6.90 4.03 8.40
CA THR A 66 7.26 3.35 9.64
C THR A 66 6.73 1.92 9.58
N GLY A 67 7.57 0.94 9.90
CA GLY A 67 7.20 -0.46 9.90
C GLY A 67 6.06 -0.73 10.88
N ALA A 68 5.13 -1.61 10.52
CA ALA A 68 4.19 -2.16 11.50
C ALA A 68 4.93 -3.03 12.52
N ALA A 69 4.26 -3.43 13.61
CA ALA A 69 4.88 -4.23 14.67
C ALA A 69 5.60 -5.47 14.11
N GLY A 70 6.94 -5.50 14.24
CA GLY A 70 7.79 -6.60 13.76
C GLY A 70 8.31 -6.46 12.33
N LEU A 71 7.95 -5.41 11.59
CA LEU A 71 8.50 -5.10 10.27
C LEU A 71 9.51 -3.93 10.34
N PRO A 72 10.57 -3.97 9.52
CA PRO A 72 11.49 -2.84 9.40
C PRO A 72 10.78 -1.61 8.84
N ASP A 73 11.23 -0.43 9.23
CA ASP A 73 10.89 0.81 8.52
C ASP A 73 11.34 0.70 7.06
N TYR A 74 10.62 1.35 6.16
CA TYR A 74 10.95 1.39 4.75
C TYR A 74 11.07 2.82 4.25
N GLU A 75 12.14 3.12 3.51
CA GLU A 75 12.37 4.39 2.86
C GLU A 75 12.84 4.16 1.42
N GLY A 76 12.00 4.52 0.45
CA GLY A 76 12.29 4.26 -0.96
C GLY A 76 11.10 4.41 -1.89
N TYR A 77 11.30 4.06 -3.17
CA TYR A 77 10.25 4.09 -4.19
C TYR A 77 9.32 2.88 -4.08
N VAL A 78 8.02 3.14 -3.92
CA VAL A 78 6.96 2.12 -3.91
C VAL A 78 6.04 2.28 -5.11
N TYR A 79 5.38 1.19 -5.51
CA TYR A 79 4.25 1.27 -6.42
C TYR A 79 3.07 1.93 -5.74
N ARG A 80 2.41 2.81 -6.47
CA ARG A 80 1.09 3.33 -6.17
C ARG A 80 0.18 3.03 -7.35
N HIS A 81 -1.09 2.86 -7.05
CA HIS A 81 -2.09 2.68 -8.09
C HIS A 81 -3.47 3.06 -7.58
N VAL A 82 -4.39 3.29 -8.52
CA VAL A 82 -5.82 3.37 -8.29
C VAL A 82 -6.53 2.92 -9.56
N VAL A 83 -7.70 2.33 -9.41
CA VAL A 83 -8.60 2.02 -10.52
C VAL A 83 -9.86 2.86 -10.36
N ILE A 84 -10.31 3.47 -11.45
CA ILE A 84 -11.47 4.36 -11.47
C ILE A 84 -12.49 3.78 -12.45
N ASP A 85 -13.73 3.54 -11.99
CA ASP A 85 -14.82 3.10 -12.86
C ASP A 85 -15.39 4.27 -13.69
N SER A 86 -16.32 3.96 -14.60
CA SER A 86 -16.98 4.97 -15.46
C SER A 86 -17.83 5.99 -14.69
N GLU A 87 -18.20 5.70 -13.44
CA GLU A 87 -18.97 6.58 -12.57
C GLU A 87 -18.07 7.41 -11.63
N GLY A 88 -16.75 7.26 -11.74
CA GLY A 88 -15.76 7.96 -10.93
C GLY A 88 -15.44 7.29 -9.60
N LYS A 89 -15.95 6.08 -9.32
CA LYS A 89 -15.64 5.36 -8.08
C LYS A 89 -14.23 4.81 -8.14
N CYS A 90 -13.43 5.13 -7.12
CA CYS A 90 -12.06 4.67 -6.98
C CYS A 90 -11.99 3.36 -6.16
N PHE A 91 -11.18 2.40 -6.60
CA PHE A 91 -10.90 1.16 -5.89
C PHE A 91 -9.48 0.65 -6.18
N MET A 92 -9.06 -0.40 -5.45
CA MET A 92 -7.70 -0.97 -5.52
C MET A 92 -7.71 -2.39 -6.08
N VAL A 93 -6.62 -2.76 -6.77
CA VAL A 93 -6.38 -4.11 -7.27
C VAL A 93 -5.07 -4.63 -6.68
N PHE A 94 -5.15 -5.75 -5.96
CA PHE A 94 -4.02 -6.33 -5.25
C PHE A 94 -3.50 -7.55 -5.99
N PRO A 95 -2.19 -7.60 -6.33
CA PRO A 95 -1.59 -8.85 -6.78
C PRO A 95 -1.57 -9.85 -5.61
N GLY A 96 -1.96 -11.08 -5.87
CA GLY A 96 -1.69 -12.20 -4.98
C GLY A 96 -0.32 -12.83 -5.27
N ASP A 97 0.19 -13.59 -4.31
CA ASP A 97 1.50 -14.25 -4.40
C ASP A 97 1.62 -15.29 -5.52
N ASN A 98 0.48 -15.75 -6.06
CA ASN A 98 0.40 -16.70 -7.18
C ASN A 98 0.14 -16.03 -8.54
N GLY A 99 0.29 -14.70 -8.62
CA GLY A 99 0.01 -13.93 -9.83
C GLY A 99 -1.49 -13.71 -10.10
N LYS A 100 -2.39 -14.20 -9.25
CA LYS A 100 -3.82 -13.88 -9.34
C LYS A 100 -4.09 -12.55 -8.68
N CYS A 101 -4.83 -11.67 -9.33
CA CYS A 101 -5.26 -10.42 -8.73
C CYS A 101 -6.57 -10.59 -7.94
N THR A 102 -6.75 -9.75 -6.93
CA THR A 102 -8.00 -9.51 -6.21
C THR A 102 -8.31 -8.02 -6.23
N ASP A 103 -9.55 -7.62 -5.98
CA ASP A 103 -9.95 -6.22 -5.96
C ASP A 103 -11.01 -5.94 -4.89
N ASP A 104 -11.13 -4.66 -4.55
CA ASP A 104 -12.12 -4.16 -3.60
C ASP A 104 -13.36 -3.55 -4.28
N TYR A 105 -13.58 -3.77 -5.59
CA TYR A 105 -14.64 -3.08 -6.34
C TYR A 105 -16.04 -3.31 -5.74
N GLN A 106 -16.39 -4.56 -5.43
CA GLN A 106 -17.67 -4.86 -4.79
C GLN A 106 -17.80 -4.21 -3.41
N LYS A 107 -16.72 -4.16 -2.63
CA LYS A 107 -16.72 -3.50 -1.31
C LYS A 107 -16.96 -2.00 -1.44
N VAL A 108 -16.44 -1.36 -2.50
CA VAL A 108 -16.71 0.05 -2.82
C VAL A 108 -18.17 0.24 -3.24
N LEU A 109 -18.71 -0.64 -4.09
CA LEU A 109 -20.12 -0.58 -4.50
C LEU A 109 -21.09 -0.75 -3.32
N ASP A 110 -20.72 -1.60 -2.37
CA ASP A 110 -21.49 -1.88 -1.17
C ASP A 110 -21.27 -0.83 -0.06
N GLY A 111 -20.37 0.16 -0.27
CA GLY A 111 -20.10 1.24 0.67
C GLY A 111 -19.26 0.85 1.91
N TRP A 112 -18.54 -0.27 1.87
CA TRP A 112 -17.71 -0.74 2.98
C TRP A 112 -16.37 0.00 3.08
N VAL A 113 -15.87 0.42 1.92
CA VAL A 113 -14.57 1.09 1.79
C VAL A 113 -14.68 2.18 0.74
N HIS A 114 -13.91 3.24 0.91
CA HIS A 114 -13.80 4.32 -0.05
C HIS A 114 -12.34 4.63 -0.31
N TYR A 115 -12.05 5.03 -1.55
CA TYR A 115 -10.73 5.46 -1.94
C TYR A 115 -10.79 6.84 -2.60
N ASN A 116 -9.74 7.64 -2.42
CA ASN A 116 -9.54 8.85 -3.22
C ASN A 116 -8.75 8.52 -4.51
N GLU A 117 -8.56 9.52 -5.37
CA GLU A 117 -7.80 9.37 -6.63
C GLU A 117 -6.30 9.03 -6.43
N LYS A 118 -5.80 9.08 -5.19
CA LYS A 118 -4.44 8.65 -4.85
C LYS A 118 -4.39 7.18 -4.42
N GLY A 119 -5.52 6.50 -4.38
CA GLY A 119 -5.63 5.11 -3.90
C GLY A 119 -5.49 4.97 -2.38
N GLN A 120 -5.71 6.05 -1.61
CA GLN A 120 -5.74 5.99 -0.14
C GLN A 120 -7.14 5.61 0.32
N HIS A 121 -7.22 4.81 1.39
CA HIS A 121 -8.48 4.62 2.11
C HIS A 121 -8.92 5.94 2.70
N VAL A 122 -10.20 6.27 2.52
CA VAL A 122 -10.82 7.49 3.03
C VAL A 122 -11.96 7.11 3.95
N VAL A 123 -12.02 7.74 5.11
CA VAL A 123 -13.14 7.64 6.05
C VAL A 123 -13.93 8.93 6.00
N TYR A 124 -15.25 8.82 5.83
CA TYR A 124 -16.16 9.96 5.84
C TYR A 124 -16.90 10.05 7.18
N ASP A 125 -17.22 11.27 7.61
CA ASP A 125 -18.24 11.49 8.64
C ASP A 125 -19.66 11.40 8.08
N GLU A 126 -20.66 11.58 8.94
CA GLU A 126 -22.10 11.56 8.56
C GLU A 126 -22.48 12.67 7.57
N GLU A 127 -21.67 13.72 7.45
CA GLU A 127 -21.83 14.84 6.53
C GLU A 127 -21.03 14.65 5.22
N SER A 128 -20.42 13.48 5.01
CA SER A 128 -19.58 13.15 3.85
C SER A 128 -18.29 13.97 3.75
N ASN A 129 -17.79 14.51 4.87
CA ASN A 129 -16.46 15.11 4.93
C ASN A 129 -15.40 14.05 5.21
N ILE A 130 -14.22 14.18 4.60
CA ILE A 130 -13.08 13.29 4.87
C ILE A 130 -12.53 13.59 6.26
N VAL A 131 -12.55 12.60 7.14
CA VAL A 131 -12.04 12.69 8.51
C VAL A 131 -10.73 11.95 8.74
N ASP A 132 -10.38 11.01 7.87
CA ASP A 132 -9.10 10.30 7.92
C ASP A 132 -8.68 9.76 6.54
N GLU A 133 -7.36 9.68 6.29
CA GLU A 133 -6.75 9.12 5.08
C GLU A 133 -5.56 8.23 5.43
N TYR A 134 -5.58 6.96 5.01
CA TYR A 134 -4.46 6.04 5.25
C TYR A 134 -4.20 5.06 4.10
N TYR A 135 -3.00 4.45 4.14
CA TYR A 135 -2.49 3.50 3.12
C TYR A 135 -2.39 2.07 3.62
#